data_AF-A0A9W5APR5-F1
#
_entry.id   AF-A0A9W5APR5-F1
#
_cell.length_a   1.000
_cell.length_b   1.000
_cell.length_c   1.000
_cell.angle_alpha   90.00
_cell.angle_beta   90.00
_cell.angle_gamma   90.00
#
_symmetry.space_group_name_H-M   'P 1'
#
loop_
_entity.id
_entity.type
_entity.pdbx_description
1 polymer ?
#
loop_
_entity_poly.entity_id
_entity_poly.type
_entity_poly.pdbx_seq_one_letter_code
_entity_poly.pdbx_strand_id
1 'polypeptide(L)'
;MLSNNEIFDEFFEQVKSRTKEDILREYGGSAIYIPSYKTTARNDEIVREFKYLSSIEINKHKIYRALSFKFGLSVCRIKKILESV
;
A
#
# COMPACT_ATOMS: atom_id res chain seq x y z
N MET A 1 11.31 -12.25 15.80
CA MET A 1 9.91 -11.87 16.10
C MET A 1 9.32 -11.42 14.77
N LEU A 2 8.24 -12.05 14.30
CA LEU A 2 7.60 -11.65 13.04
C LEU A 2 6.95 -10.28 13.22
N SER A 3 7.10 -9.43 12.23
CA SER A 3 6.39 -8.15 12.14
C SER A 3 4.92 -8.37 11.81
N ASN A 4 4.08 -7.40 12.15
CA ASN A 4 2.65 -7.46 11.84
C ASN A 4 2.36 -7.55 10.32
N ASN A 5 3.26 -7.03 9.48
CA ASN A 5 3.12 -7.15 8.03
C ASN A 5 3.40 -8.59 7.59
N GLU A 6 4.46 -9.23 8.10
CA GLU A 6 4.77 -10.63 7.78
C GLU A 6 3.65 -11.59 8.21
N ILE A 7 3.05 -11.35 9.37
CA ILE A 7 1.89 -12.14 9.85
C ILE A 7 0.69 -11.98 8.91
N PHE A 8 0.42 -10.75 8.46
CA PHE A 8 -0.68 -10.50 7.54
C PHE A 8 -0.41 -11.10 6.14
N ASP A 9 0.81 -10.98 5.64
CA ASP A 9 1.21 -11.52 4.34
C ASP A 9 1.09 -13.05 4.33
N GLU A 10 1.56 -13.72 5.38
CA GLU A 10 1.38 -15.17 5.56
C GLU A 10 -0.11 -15.54 5.56
N PHE A 11 -0.92 -14.89 6.40
CA PHE A 11 -2.36 -15.14 6.46
C PHE A 11 -3.02 -14.93 5.09
N PHE A 12 -2.66 -13.87 4.37
CA PHE A 12 -3.22 -13.56 3.06
C PHE A 12 -2.90 -14.65 2.03
N GLU A 13 -1.69 -15.21 2.03
CA GLU A 13 -1.31 -16.34 1.17
C GLU A 13 -2.06 -17.63 1.52
N GLN A 14 -2.30 -17.89 2.81
CA GLN A 14 -3.11 -19.03 3.24
C GLN A 14 -4.56 -18.90 2.74
N VAL A 15 -5.17 -17.72 2.87
CA VAL A 15 -6.54 -17.46 2.40
C VAL A 15 -6.68 -17.66 0.89
N LYS A 16 -5.66 -17.33 0.10
CA LYS A 16 -5.68 -17.55 -1.37
C LYS A 16 -5.62 -19.03 -1.78
N SER A 17 -5.02 -19.88 -0.94
CA SER A 17 -4.63 -21.23 -1.31
C SER A 17 -5.46 -22.34 -0.66
N ARG A 18 -6.26 -22.02 0.36
CA ARG A 18 -6.97 -23.02 1.19
C ARG A 18 -8.47 -22.77 1.28
N THR A 19 -9.21 -23.77 1.76
CA THR A 19 -10.66 -23.67 1.95
C THR A 19 -10.99 -22.78 3.14
N LYS A 20 -12.22 -22.26 3.16
CA LYS A 20 -12.73 -21.46 4.29
C LYS A 20 -12.67 -22.26 5.61
N GLU A 21 -12.98 -23.55 5.57
CA GLU A 21 -12.97 -24.45 6.72
C GLU A 21 -11.56 -24.62 7.29
N ASP A 22 -10.54 -24.73 6.42
CA ASP A 22 -9.14 -24.82 6.86
C ASP A 22 -8.68 -23.52 7.52
N ILE A 23 -9.03 -22.38 6.93
CA ILE A 23 -8.72 -21.06 7.50
C ILE A 23 -9.41 -20.87 8.87
N LEU A 24 -10.68 -21.27 9.00
CA LEU A 24 -11.40 -21.18 10.27
C LEU A 24 -10.83 -22.12 11.33
N ARG A 25 -10.34 -23.31 10.94
CA ARG A 25 -9.73 -24.26 11.89
C ARG A 25 -8.40 -23.73 12.46
N GLU A 26 -7.62 -23.05 11.64
CA GLU A 26 -6.28 -22.60 12.01
C GLU A 26 -6.28 -21.19 12.63
N TYR A 27 -7.08 -20.27 12.08
CA TYR A 27 -7.08 -18.86 12.46
C TYR A 27 -8.37 -18.41 13.15
N GLY A 28 -9.39 -19.26 13.25
CA GLY A 28 -10.68 -18.91 13.85
C GLY A 28 -10.53 -18.46 15.30
N GLY A 29 -11.07 -17.29 15.63
CA GLY A 29 -10.98 -16.69 16.96
C GLY A 29 -9.68 -15.93 17.25
N SER A 30 -8.69 -15.98 16.35
CA SER A 30 -7.47 -15.19 16.47
C SER A 30 -7.71 -13.72 16.12
N ALA A 31 -7.02 -12.82 16.83
CA ALA A 31 -7.00 -11.40 16.49
C ALA A 31 -5.93 -11.14 15.42
N ILE A 32 -6.31 -11.20 14.14
CA ILE A 32 -5.41 -10.89 13.03
C ILE A 32 -5.39 -9.37 12.80
N TYR A 33 -4.21 -8.78 12.89
CA TYR A 33 -4.02 -7.38 12.53
C TYR A 33 -4.04 -7.21 11.01
N ILE A 34 -4.86 -6.28 10.52
CA ILE A 34 -4.85 -5.86 9.12
C ILE A 34 -4.08 -4.53 9.02
N PRO A 35 -2.92 -4.51 8.33
CA PRO A 35 -2.14 -3.30 8.18
C PRO A 35 -2.87 -2.19 7.42
N SER A 36 -2.65 -0.94 7.84
CA SER A 36 -3.26 0.20 7.16
C SER A 36 -2.59 0.45 5.82
N TYR A 37 -3.40 0.56 4.76
CA TYR A 37 -2.96 1.02 3.45
C TYR A 37 -2.06 2.27 3.49
N LYS A 38 -2.38 3.23 4.39
CA LYS A 38 -1.65 4.50 4.51
C LYS A 38 -0.20 4.34 4.98
N THR A 39 0.10 3.25 5.70
CA THR A 39 1.41 2.95 6.27
C THR A 39 2.14 1.83 5.53
N THR A 40 1.46 1.05 4.68
CA THR A 40 2.05 -0.11 3.99
C THR A 40 2.21 0.09 2.49
N ALA A 41 1.15 0.45 1.76
CA ALA A 41 1.15 0.37 0.29
C ALA A 41 1.00 1.72 -0.43
N ARG A 42 0.47 2.75 0.26
CA ARG A 42 0.16 4.04 -0.37
C ARG A 42 1.37 4.73 -1.00
N ASN A 43 2.53 4.69 -0.35
CA ASN A 43 3.72 5.37 -0.87
C ASN A 43 4.21 4.71 -2.16
N ASP A 44 4.22 3.37 -2.21
CA ASP A 44 4.60 2.63 -3.42
C ASP A 44 3.64 2.90 -4.57
N GLU A 45 2.34 2.99 -4.27
CA GLU A 45 1.35 3.38 -5.28
C GLU A 45 1.58 4.79 -5.81
N ILE A 46 1.85 5.77 -4.93
CA ILE A 46 2.21 7.14 -5.31
C ILE A 46 3.43 7.14 -6.24
N VAL A 47 4.45 6.34 -5.94
CA VAL A 47 5.68 6.24 -6.75
C VAL A 47 5.39 5.63 -8.11
N ARG A 48 4.64 4.52 -8.17
CA ARG A 48 4.25 3.88 -9.43
C ARG A 48 3.44 4.83 -10.32
N GLU A 49 2.46 5.52 -9.74
CA GLU A 49 1.62 6.44 -10.48
C GLU A 49 2.38 7.69 -10.93
N PHE A 50 3.30 8.21 -10.11
CA PHE A 50 4.19 9.29 -10.53
C PHE A 50 5.06 8.89 -11.72
N LYS A 51 5.63 7.67 -11.73
CA LYS A 51 6.42 7.15 -12.86
C LYS A 51 5.58 7.03 -14.13
N TYR A 52 4.38 6.48 -14.03
CA TYR A 52 3.45 6.37 -15.15
C TYR A 52 3.03 7.74 -15.71
N LEU A 53 2.64 8.68 -14.84
CA LEU A 53 2.27 10.02 -15.28
C LEU A 53 3.46 10.77 -15.87
N SER A 54 4.66 10.57 -15.32
CA SER A 54 5.88 11.20 -15.86
C SER A 54 6.29 10.67 -17.25
N SER A 55 5.84 9.46 -17.63
CA SER A 55 6.08 8.94 -18.98
C SER A 55 5.10 9.47 -20.02
N ILE A 56 4.00 10.11 -19.59
CA ILE A 56 2.93 10.62 -20.46
C ILE A 56 2.89 12.16 -20.46
N GLU A 57 3.12 12.79 -19.30
CA GLU A 57 3.01 14.23 -19.08
C GLU A 57 4.38 14.85 -18.77
N ILE A 58 4.72 15.94 -19.46
CA ILE A 58 6.01 16.62 -19.30
C ILE A 58 6.02 17.51 -18.05
N ASN A 59 4.85 18.00 -17.60
CA ASN A 59 4.76 18.95 -16.48
C ASN A 59 4.64 18.26 -15.11
N LYS A 60 5.78 18.10 -14.43
CA LYS A 60 5.86 17.54 -13.07
C LYS A 60 5.00 18.28 -12.03
N HIS A 61 4.81 19.59 -12.16
CA HIS A 61 3.98 20.35 -11.21
C HIS A 61 2.50 19.94 -11.27
N LYS A 62 1.98 19.65 -12.46
CA LYS A 62 0.61 19.13 -12.64
C LYS A 62 0.48 17.75 -12.00
N ILE A 63 1.46 16.87 -12.21
CA ILE A 63 1.49 15.53 -11.63
C ILE A 63 1.46 15.60 -10.10
N TYR A 64 2.31 16.43 -9.47
CA TYR A 64 2.31 16.57 -8.02
C TYR A 64 0.96 17.06 -7.46
N ARG A 65 0.26 17.98 -8.16
CA ARG A 65 -1.07 18.45 -7.75
C ARG A 65 -2.13 17.36 -7.91
N ALA A 66 -2.09 16.60 -9.01
CA ALA A 66 -3.01 15.50 -9.25
C ALA A 66 -2.87 14.41 -8.17
N LEU A 67 -1.63 14.01 -7.85
CA LEU A 67 -1.35 13.03 -6.78
C LEU A 67 -1.76 13.58 -5.40
N SER A 68 -1.48 14.85 -5.13
CA SER A 68 -1.89 15.52 -3.88
C SER A 68 -3.41 15.46 -3.69
N PHE A 69 -4.18 15.76 -4.74
CA PHE A 69 -5.64 15.67 -4.71
C PHE A 69 -6.14 14.23 -4.55
N LYS A 70 -5.61 13.29 -5.36
CA LYS A 70 -6.01 11.89 -5.34
C LYS A 70 -5.79 11.22 -3.99
N PHE A 71 -4.61 11.43 -3.38
CA PHE A 71 -4.23 10.76 -2.14
C PHE A 71 -4.55 11.57 -0.88
N GLY A 72 -5.13 12.77 -1.01
CA GLY A 72 -5.45 13.65 0.12
C GLY A 72 -4.23 14.06 0.94
N LEU A 73 -3.10 14.30 0.27
CA LEU A 73 -1.82 14.67 0.90
C LEU A 73 -1.37 16.04 0.43
N SER A 74 -0.59 16.76 1.24
CA SER A 74 0.03 18.00 0.77
C SER A 74 1.05 17.72 -0.34
N VAL A 75 1.20 18.67 -1.27
CA VAL A 75 2.22 18.57 -2.34
C VAL A 75 3.62 18.35 -1.75
N CYS A 76 3.94 19.00 -0.62
CA CYS A 76 5.22 18.80 0.07
C CYS A 76 5.39 17.35 0.56
N ARG A 77 4.33 16.71 1.06
CA ARG A 77 4.39 15.31 1.48
C ARG A 77 4.58 14.37 0.29
N ILE A 78 3.88 14.61 -0.82
CA ILE A 78 4.07 13.85 -2.05
C ILE A 78 5.53 13.93 -2.53
N LYS A 79 6.10 15.15 -2.58
CA LYS A 79 7.52 15.34 -2.94
C LYS A 79 8.46 14.55 -2.04
N LYS A 80 8.31 14.65 -0.71
CA LYS A 80 9.13 13.89 0.24
C LYS A 80 9.05 12.38 0.02
N ILE A 81 7.86 11.85 -0.27
CA ILE A 81 7.69 10.42 -0.56
C ILE A 81 8.49 10.04 -1.81
N LEU A 82 8.46 10.86 -2.84
CA LEU A 82 9.14 10.62 -4.12
C LEU A 82 10.66 10.87 -4.06
N GLU A 83 11.13 11.66 -3.12
CA GLU A 83 12.57 11.87 -2.83
C GLU A 83 13.18 10.76 -1.98
N SER A 84 12.35 9.96 -1.30
CA SER A 84 12.78 8.87 -0.40
C SER A 84 12.98 7.53 -1.12
N VAL A 85 12.89 7.51 -2.45
CA VAL A 85 12.97 6.32 -3.33
C VAL A 85 14.05 6.55 -4.37
#